data_AF-A0A957WUR7-F1
#
_entry.id   AF-A0A957WUR7-F1
#
_cell.length_a   1.000
_cell.length_b   1.000
_cell.length_c   1.000
_cell.angle_alpha   90.00
_cell.angle_beta   90.00
_cell.angle_gamma   90.00
#
_symmetry.space_group_name_H-M   'P 1'
#
loop_
_entity.id
_entity.type
_entity.pdbx_description
1 polymer ?
#
loop_
_entity_poly.entity_id
_entity_poly.type
_entity_poly.pdbx_seq_one_letter_code
_entity_poly.pdbx_strand_id
1 'polypeptide(L)' 'AAGYSNKEIAEELVVTVSTVKRHISNIYGKLEAGSRTQAVAKARELKLL' A
#
# COMPACT_ATOMS: atom_id res chain seq x y z
N ALA A 1 3.61 -9.96 0.43
CA ALA A 1 4.02 -8.62 -0.02
C ALA A 1 5.53 -8.63 -0.14
N ALA A 2 6.06 -8.39 -1.35
CA ALA A 2 7.49 -8.55 -1.67
C ALA A 2 8.43 -7.49 -1.05
N GLY A 3 7.96 -6.71 -0.07
CA GLY A 3 8.82 -5.80 0.71
C GLY A 3 9.21 -4.49 0.02
N TYR A 4 8.80 -4.24 -1.22
CA TYR A 4 9.19 -3.03 -1.97
C TYR A 4 8.96 -1.72 -1.20
N SER A 5 9.95 -0.85 -1.29
CA SER A 5 9.89 0.55 -0.87
C SER A 5 8.98 1.36 -1.81
N ASN A 6 8.47 2.50 -1.33
CA ASN A 6 7.65 3.38 -2.17
C ASN A 6 8.42 3.96 -3.37
N LYS A 7 9.76 4.01 -3.29
CA LYS A 7 10.62 4.47 -4.38
C LYS A 7 10.69 3.43 -5.49
N GLU A 8 10.93 2.16 -5.15
CA GLU A 8 10.96 1.06 -6.12
C GLU A 8 9.61 0.91 -6.82
N ILE A 9 8.50 1.00 -6.08
CA ILE A 9 7.14 0.97 -6.66
C ILE A 9 6.93 2.14 -7.63
N ALA A 10 7.44 3.33 -7.29
CA ALA A 10 7.29 4.51 -8.14
C ALA A 10 8.09 4.37 -9.44
N GLU A 11 9.31 3.83 -9.36
CA GLU A 11 10.18 3.57 -10.52
C GLU A 11 9.58 2.49 -11.43
N GLU A 12 9.11 1.37 -10.85
CA GLU A 12 8.52 0.26 -11.61
C GLU A 12 7.22 0.67 -12.33
N LEU A 13 6.39 1.47 -11.66
CA LEU A 13 5.10 1.91 -12.21
C LEU A 13 5.19 3.22 -13.01
N VAL A 14 6.39 3.82 -13.14
CA VAL A 14 6.63 5.09 -13.84
C VAL A 14 5.72 6.22 -13.30
N VAL A 15 5.61 6.31 -11.98
CA VAL A 15 4.86 7.35 -11.27
C VAL A 15 5.73 8.05 -10.24
N THR A 16 5.23 9.14 -9.66
CA THR A 16 5.95 9.80 -8.57
C THR A 16 5.75 9.05 -7.24
N VAL A 17 6.72 9.19 -6.33
CA VAL A 17 6.60 8.66 -4.94
C VAL A 17 5.39 9.25 -4.21
N SER A 18 5.01 10.50 -4.48
CA SER A 18 3.81 11.12 -3.89
C SER A 18 2.53 10.48 -4.41
N THR A 19 2.47 10.07 -5.68
CA THR A 19 1.37 9.27 -6.23
C THR A 19 1.24 7.94 -5.48
N VAL A 20 2.35 7.21 -5.28
CA VAL A 20 2.36 5.95 -4.51
C VAL A 20 1.86 6.18 -3.08
N LYS A 21 2.37 7.21 -2.39
CA LYS A 21 1.92 7.56 -1.03
C LYS A 21 0.41 7.83 -0.98
N ARG A 22 -0.14 8.58 -1.95
CA ARG A 22 -1.57 8.87 -2.04
C ARG A 22 -2.40 7.59 -2.19
N HIS A 23 -1.97 6.66 -3.04
CA HIS A 23 -2.65 5.36 -3.19
C HIS A 23 -2.62 4.55 -1.90
N ILE A 24 -1.47 4.50 -1.22
CA ILE A 24 -1.34 3.82 0.07
C ILE A 24 -2.27 4.43 1.12
N SER A 25 -2.31 5.77 1.26
CA SER A 25 -3.22 6.44 2.18
C SER A 25 -4.69 6.14 1.89
N ASN A 26 -5.08 6.12 0.62
CA ASN A 26 -6.45 5.76 0.22
C ASN A 26 -6.77 4.30 0.55
N ILE A 27 -5.84 3.38 0.31
CA ILE A 27 -6.01 1.95 0.67
C ILE A 27 -6.13 1.81 2.18
N TYR A 28 -5.29 2.49 2.95
CA TYR A 28 -5.35 2.47 4.41
C TYR A 28 -6.67 3.02 4.93
N GLY A 29 -7.19 4.11 4.35
CA GLY A 29 -8.51 4.62 4.68
C GLY A 29 -9.62 3.60 4.40
N LYS A 30 -9.59 2.94 3.24
CA LYS A 30 -10.57 1.90 2.87
C LYS A 30 -10.51 0.65 3.73
N LEU A 31 -9.31 0.30 4.22
CA LEU A 31 -9.10 -0.82 5.12
C LEU A 31 -9.19 -0.41 6.59
N GLU A 32 -9.38 0.88 6.90
CA GLU A 32 -9.27 1.43 8.27
C GLU A 32 -7.98 1.00 8.99
N ALA A 33 -6.85 1.01 8.28
CA ALA A 33 -5.56 0.57 8.79
C ALA A 33 -4.64 1.75 9.12
N GLY A 34 -3.96 1.72 10.27
CA GLY A 34 -3.01 2.74 10.68
C GLY A 34 -1.56 2.47 10.23
N SER A 35 -1.26 1.27 9.74
CA SER A 35 0.09 0.88 9.33
C SER A 35 0.09 -0.13 8.19
N ARG A 36 1.25 -0.31 7.55
CA ARG A 36 1.44 -1.30 6.47
C ARG A 36 1.13 -2.71 6.94
N THR A 37 1.58 -3.07 8.14
CA THR A 37 1.34 -4.38 8.73
C THR A 37 -0.15 -4.60 8.99
N GLN A 38 -0.84 -3.61 9.56
CA GLN A 38 -2.29 -3.70 9.77
C GLN A 38 -3.05 -3.79 8.44
N ALA A 39 -2.67 -3.00 7.44
CA ALA A 39 -3.30 -3.04 6.12
C ALA A 39 -3.15 -4.42 5.46
N VAL A 40 -1.95 -5.03 5.56
CA VAL A 40 -1.72 -6.39 5.04
C VAL A 40 -2.53 -7.43 5.82
N ALA A 41 -2.59 -7.33 7.16
CA ALA A 41 -3.40 -8.23 7.98
C ALA A 41 -4.89 -8.17 7.60
N LYS A 42 -5.46 -6.96 7.56
CA LYS A 42 -6.86 -6.75 7.16
C LYS A 42 -7.14 -7.18 5.73
N ALA A 43 -6.24 -6.90 4.79
CA ALA A 43 -6.41 -7.33 3.41
C ALA A 43 -6.40 -8.88 3.29
N ARG A 44 -5.65 -9.60 4.13
CA ARG A 44 -5.71 -11.07 4.21
C ARG A 44 -7.04 -11.56 4.79
N GLU A 45 -7.53 -10.95 5.87
CA GLU A 45 -8.83 -11.28 6.46
C GLU A 45 -9.98 -11.10 5.44
N LEU A 46 -9.90 -10.04 4.63
CA LEU A 46 -10.84 -9.74 3.55
C LEU A 46 -10.61 -10.53 2.25
N LYS A 47 -9.60 -11.41 2.20
CA LYS A 47 -9.21 -12.19 1.01
C LYS A 47 -8.90 -11.33 -0.24
N LEU A 48 -8.27 -10.18 -0.02
CA LEU A 48 -7.81 -9.25 -1.06
C LEU A 48 -6.32 -9.44 -1.43
N LEU A 49 -5.66 -10.46 -0.85
CA LEU A 49 -4.24 -10.79 -1.00
C LEU A 49 -4.02 -12.29 -1.16
#